data_AF-A0AAD4C3B6-F1
#
_entry.id   AF-A0AAD4C3B6-F1
#
_cell.length_a   1.000
_cell.length_b   1.000
_cell.length_c   1.000
_cell.angle_alpha   90.00
_cell.angle_beta   90.00
_cell.angle_gamma   90.00
#
_symmetry.space_group_name_H-M   'P 1'
#
loop_
_entity.id
_entity.type
_entity.pdbx_description
1 polymer ?
#
loop_
_entity_poly.entity_id
_entity_poly.type
_entity_poly.pdbx_seq_one_letter_code
_entity_poly.pdbx_strand_id
1 'polypeptide(L)'
;MSRRKPLQWPTSVQFITSPRYHSSVPASLRTNGAPPSLPTHAINVRIKPITDTDHPACGQYGLFTHKKIPPRSHIIDYIGEVHCQERAESDYDLSLYRSQDGVNVGIDARDMGNESRFINDYRGIQDKPNAEFVEYRTAGGEMRMSIWTKEKAIRKGDEILVSYGKPWWRGRQ
;
A
#
# COMPACT_ATOMS: atom_id res chain seq x y z
N MET A 1 1.92 11.79 18.19
CA MET A 1 2.66 12.75 17.32
C MET A 1 2.20 12.52 15.89
N SER A 2 1.73 13.56 15.19
CA SER A 2 1.29 13.45 13.79
C SER A 2 2.51 13.24 12.88
N ARG A 3 2.45 12.29 11.94
CA ARG A 3 3.52 12.10 10.95
C ARG A 3 3.57 13.31 10.02
N ARG A 4 4.77 13.77 9.70
CA ARG A 4 4.98 14.81 8.70
C ARG A 4 4.85 14.22 7.30
N LYS A 5 4.29 15.00 6.38
CA LYS A 5 4.21 14.70 4.96
C LYS A 5 5.63 14.42 4.39
N PRO A 6 5.84 13.35 3.62
CA PRO A 6 7.12 13.05 2.98
C PRO A 6 7.57 14.14 1.99
N LEU A 7 8.87 14.30 1.79
CA LEU A 7 9.45 15.33 0.91
C LEU A 7 8.99 15.21 -0.55
N GLN A 8 8.88 13.98 -1.08
CA GLN A 8 8.52 13.70 -2.47
C GLN A 8 7.01 13.39 -2.63
N TRP A 9 6.18 13.94 -1.74
CA TRP A 9 4.74 13.72 -1.78
C TRP A 9 4.06 14.64 -2.82
N PRO A 10 3.23 14.12 -3.74
CA PRO A 10 2.52 14.91 -4.74
C PRO A 10 1.61 15.97 -4.10
N THR A 11 1.51 17.14 -4.74
CA THR A 11 0.68 18.24 -4.23
C THR A 11 -0.82 17.98 -4.38
N SER A 12 -1.22 17.19 -5.38
CA SER A 12 -2.62 16.85 -5.69
C SER A 12 -3.18 15.71 -4.84
N VAL A 13 -2.33 14.99 -4.10
CA VAL A 13 -2.75 13.81 -3.30
C VAL A 13 -2.73 14.18 -1.82
N GLN A 14 -3.80 13.86 -1.09
CA GLN A 14 -3.86 14.11 0.34
C GLN A 14 -3.01 13.09 1.12
N PHE A 15 -2.05 13.56 1.93
CA PHE A 15 -1.34 12.69 2.87
C PHE A 15 -2.20 12.38 4.09
N ILE A 16 -2.41 11.09 4.36
CA ILE A 16 -3.16 10.57 5.51
C ILE A 16 -2.35 9.51 6.25
N THR A 17 -2.62 9.36 7.54
CA THR A 17 -1.91 8.40 8.42
C THR A 17 -2.84 7.30 8.95
N SER A 18 -4.10 7.33 8.53
CA SER A 18 -5.15 6.39 8.90
C SER A 18 -6.13 6.26 7.73
N PRO A 19 -6.75 5.09 7.52
CA PRO A 19 -7.77 4.92 6.49
C PRO A 19 -8.91 5.93 6.61
N ARG A 20 -9.51 6.27 5.47
CA ARG A 20 -10.72 7.11 5.39
C ARG A 20 -11.85 6.29 4.80
N TYR A 21 -12.99 6.21 5.46
CA TYR A 21 -14.11 5.39 4.98
C TYR A 21 -15.04 6.21 4.09
N HIS A 22 -15.27 5.74 2.88
CA HIS A 22 -16.31 6.25 1.99
C HIS A 22 -17.70 5.89 2.52
N SER A 23 -18.72 6.67 2.14
CA SER A 23 -20.11 6.48 2.56
C SER A 23 -20.69 5.12 2.15
N SER A 24 -20.15 4.49 1.11
CA SER A 24 -20.53 3.16 0.62
C SER A 24 -20.20 2.02 1.58
N VAL A 25 -19.27 2.20 2.51
CA VAL A 25 -18.88 1.12 3.43
C VAL A 25 -19.94 0.99 4.53
N PRO A 26 -20.58 -0.15 4.76
CA PRO A 26 -21.55 -0.31 5.84
C PRO A 26 -20.93 -0.04 7.22
N ALA A 27 -21.68 0.55 8.14
CA ALA A 27 -21.19 0.85 9.49
C ALA A 27 -20.72 -0.41 10.24
N SER A 28 -21.30 -1.58 9.96
CA SER A 28 -20.85 -2.88 10.51
C SER A 28 -19.43 -3.26 10.09
N LEU A 29 -18.94 -2.75 8.95
CA LEU A 29 -17.57 -2.94 8.47
C LEU A 29 -16.65 -1.77 8.87
N ARG A 30 -17.22 -0.63 9.29
CA ARG A 30 -16.48 0.49 9.85
C ARG A 30 -16.26 0.24 11.33
N THR A 31 -15.09 -0.24 11.72
CA THR A 31 -14.81 -0.34 13.16
C THR A 31 -14.51 1.04 13.73
N ASN A 32 -15.23 1.41 14.78
CA ASN A 32 -15.00 2.65 15.52
C ASN A 32 -13.62 2.61 16.19
N GLY A 33 -12.64 3.25 15.55
CA GLY A 33 -11.56 3.95 16.24
C GLY A 33 -10.81 3.17 17.33
N ALA A 34 -10.37 1.94 17.07
CA ALA A 34 -9.20 1.50 17.81
C ALA A 34 -8.05 2.44 17.45
N PRO A 35 -7.37 3.06 18.44
CA PRO A 35 -6.19 3.85 18.14
C PRO A 35 -5.23 2.97 17.34
N PRO A 36 -4.50 3.54 16.36
CA PRO A 36 -3.59 2.75 15.56
C PRO A 36 -2.65 1.98 16.48
N SER A 37 -2.83 0.66 16.57
CA SER A 37 -1.82 -0.24 17.10
C SER A 37 -0.73 -0.38 16.05
N LEU A 38 -0.21 0.75 15.58
CA LEU A 38 1.01 0.76 14.80
C LEU A 38 2.11 0.47 15.82
N PRO A 39 2.98 -0.53 15.57
CA PRO A 39 4.29 -0.52 16.20
C PRO A 39 4.86 0.88 15.99
N THR A 40 5.32 1.49 17.07
CA THR A 40 5.96 2.82 17.14
C THR A 40 7.29 2.89 16.37
N HIS A 41 7.47 2.01 15.39
CA HIS A 41 8.68 1.87 14.62
C HIS A 41 8.72 2.99 13.59
N ALA A 42 9.88 3.66 13.52
CA ALA A 42 10.17 4.59 12.44
C ALA A 42 9.93 3.85 11.11
N ILE A 43 9.10 4.41 10.24
CA ILE A 43 8.94 3.85 8.90
C ILE A 43 10.29 4.00 8.22
N ASN A 44 10.86 2.87 7.84
CA ASN A 44 12.17 2.80 7.20
C ASN A 44 12.02 2.84 5.67
N VAL A 45 11.11 3.66 5.16
CA VAL A 45 10.88 3.85 3.72
C VAL A 45 11.07 5.30 3.30
N ARG A 46 11.25 5.51 2.00
CA ARG A 46 11.33 6.82 1.35
C ARG A 46 10.84 6.70 -0.08
N ILE A 47 10.27 7.79 -0.58
CA ILE A 47 9.84 7.91 -1.97
C ILE A 47 11.02 8.45 -2.79
N LYS A 48 11.30 7.87 -3.95
CA LYS A 48 12.31 8.38 -4.89
C LYS A 48 11.78 8.37 -6.32
N PRO A 49 12.20 9.34 -7.16
CA PRO A 49 11.93 9.26 -8.60
C PRO A 49 12.66 8.05 -9.21
N ILE A 50 12.03 7.44 -10.21
CA ILE A 50 12.60 6.36 -11.01
C ILE A 50 13.09 6.98 -12.32
N THR A 51 14.41 6.95 -12.51
CA THR A 51 15.09 7.58 -13.66
C THR A 51 15.81 6.58 -14.56
N ASP A 52 15.82 5.31 -14.15
CA ASP A 52 16.35 4.21 -14.95
C ASP A 52 15.42 3.94 -16.11
N THR A 53 15.93 4.06 -17.35
CA THR A 53 15.16 3.92 -18.59
C THR A 53 14.66 2.50 -18.83
N ASP A 54 15.32 1.50 -18.23
CA ASP A 54 14.91 0.10 -18.37
C ASP A 54 13.81 -0.28 -17.36
N HIS A 55 13.54 0.60 -16.38
CA HIS A 55 12.50 0.35 -15.39
C HIS A 55 11.10 0.62 -15.98
N PRO A 56 10.13 -0.30 -15.83
CA PRO A 56 8.75 -0.12 -16.34
C PRO A 56 7.98 1.10 -15.82
N ALA A 57 8.49 1.77 -14.79
CA ALA A 57 7.89 2.93 -14.14
C ALA A 57 8.84 4.14 -14.25
N CYS A 58 9.73 4.15 -15.25
CA CYS A 58 10.58 5.28 -15.57
C CYS A 58 9.75 6.56 -15.72
N GLY A 59 10.19 7.64 -15.06
CA GLY A 59 9.46 8.91 -15.00
C GLY A 59 8.42 8.98 -13.88
N GLN A 60 8.15 7.87 -13.18
CA GLN A 60 7.31 7.84 -11.98
C GLN A 60 8.16 7.79 -10.70
N TYR A 61 7.57 7.31 -9.60
CA TYR A 61 8.21 7.21 -8.30
C TYR A 61 8.09 5.78 -7.76
N GLY A 62 9.06 5.38 -6.94
CA GLY A 62 9.08 4.10 -6.26
C GLY A 62 9.21 4.23 -4.75
N LEU A 63 8.87 3.16 -4.05
CA LEU A 63 9.02 3.01 -2.61
C LEU A 63 10.32 2.29 -2.28
N PHE A 64 11.24 2.97 -1.60
CA PHE A 64 12.58 2.43 -1.31
C PHE A 64 12.82 2.34 0.18
N THR A 65 13.67 1.41 0.59
CA THR A 65 14.09 1.35 2.00
C THR A 65 15.07 2.50 2.35
N HIS A 66 14.93 3.01 3.56
CA HIS A 66 15.85 3.96 4.20
C HIS A 66 16.92 3.25 5.02
N LYS A 67 16.60 2.07 5.57
CA LYS A 67 17.50 1.16 6.29
C LYS A 67 17.21 -0.28 5.87
N LYS A 68 18.13 -1.21 6.15
CA LYS A 68 17.87 -2.64 5.95
C LYS A 68 16.62 -3.05 6.74
N ILE A 69 15.71 -3.79 6.11
CA ILE A 69 14.54 -4.37 6.77
C ILE A 69 14.76 -5.89 6.86
N PRO A 70 14.66 -6.50 8.06
CA PRO A 70 14.81 -7.95 8.21
C PRO A 70 13.76 -8.74 7.42
N PRO A 71 13.94 -10.05 7.22
CA PRO A 71 12.89 -10.93 6.69
C PRO A 71 11.62 -10.90 7.55
N ARG A 72 10.47 -11.23 6.96
CA ARG A 72 9.17 -11.42 7.65
C ARG A 72 8.81 -10.29 8.60
N SER A 73 9.05 -9.05 8.18
CA SER A 73 8.89 -7.85 8.99
C SER A 73 7.85 -6.92 8.36
N HIS A 74 6.98 -6.36 9.19
CA HIS A 74 6.05 -5.30 8.78
C HIS A 74 6.83 -4.10 8.26
N ILE A 75 6.44 -3.58 7.10
CA ILE A 75 7.03 -2.40 6.47
C ILE A 75 6.14 -1.18 6.73
N ILE A 76 4.90 -1.24 6.23
CA ILE A 76 3.92 -0.16 6.28
C ILE A 76 2.52 -0.70 5.93
N ASP A 77 1.47 -0.07 6.45
CA ASP A 77 0.09 -0.34 6.02
C ASP A 77 -0.20 0.33 4.67
N TYR A 78 -0.93 -0.36 3.79
CA TYR A 78 -1.48 0.23 2.57
C TYR A 78 -2.75 1.02 2.93
N ILE A 79 -2.68 2.34 2.83
CA ILE A 79 -3.72 3.26 3.32
C ILE A 79 -4.21 4.16 2.18
N GLY A 80 -5.53 4.25 2.06
CA GLY A 80 -6.26 5.13 1.14
C GLY A 80 -7.70 5.36 1.62
N GLU A 81 -8.58 5.66 0.69
CA GLU A 81 -10.03 5.63 0.91
C GLU A 81 -10.52 4.17 0.88
N VAL A 82 -11.19 3.72 1.94
CA VAL A 82 -11.86 2.41 1.99
C VAL A 82 -13.26 2.55 1.40
N HIS A 83 -13.60 1.75 0.39
CA HIS A 83 -14.88 1.82 -0.32
C HIS A 83 -15.47 0.45 -0.60
N CYS A 84 -16.76 0.43 -0.98
CA CYS A 84 -17.47 -0.76 -1.47
C CYS A 84 -17.98 -0.58 -2.91
N GLN A 85 -17.39 0.35 -3.65
CA GLN A 85 -17.74 0.67 -5.04
C GLN A 85 -16.68 0.15 -6.00
N GLU A 86 -17.03 0.00 -7.26
CA GLU A 86 -16.07 -0.26 -8.33
C GLU A 86 -15.28 1.02 -8.65
N ARG A 87 -13.95 0.89 -8.75
CA ARG A 87 -13.04 1.98 -9.12
C ARG A 87 -12.19 1.56 -10.32
N ALA A 88 -12.84 1.10 -11.40
CA ALA A 88 -12.19 0.51 -12.57
C ALA A 88 -11.05 1.36 -13.17
N GLU A 89 -11.19 2.69 -13.11
CA GLU A 89 -10.19 3.63 -13.62
C GLU A 89 -8.94 3.73 -12.72
N SER A 90 -9.02 3.34 -11.43
CA SER A 90 -7.94 3.57 -10.46
C SER A 90 -6.86 2.51 -10.53
N ASP A 91 -5.64 2.93 -10.88
CA ASP A 91 -4.44 2.10 -10.74
C ASP A 91 -4.02 1.89 -9.27
N TYR A 92 -4.67 2.59 -8.34
CA TYR A 92 -4.37 2.57 -6.90
C TYR A 92 -5.46 1.88 -6.07
N ASP A 93 -6.45 1.25 -6.69
CA ASP A 93 -7.49 0.48 -5.99
C ASP A 93 -7.01 -0.95 -5.72
N LEU A 94 -6.80 -1.25 -4.44
CA LEU A 94 -6.41 -2.56 -3.94
C LEU A 94 -7.61 -3.25 -3.27
N SER A 95 -8.00 -4.41 -3.79
CA SER A 95 -9.06 -5.23 -3.19
C SER A 95 -8.61 -5.79 -1.84
N LEU A 96 -9.34 -5.48 -0.77
CA LEU A 96 -9.06 -5.88 0.61
C LEU A 96 -9.87 -7.11 1.02
N TYR A 97 -11.14 -7.17 0.62
CA TYR A 97 -12.05 -8.23 1.03
C TYR A 97 -13.18 -8.39 0.03
N ARG A 98 -13.56 -9.63 -0.27
CA ARG A 98 -14.75 -9.93 -1.05
C ARG A 98 -15.62 -10.92 -0.27
N SER A 99 -16.82 -10.50 0.11
CA SER A 99 -17.79 -11.40 0.74
C SER A 99 -18.48 -12.29 -0.30
N GLN A 100 -19.04 -13.41 0.17
CA GLN A 100 -19.88 -14.27 -0.67
C GLN A 100 -21.16 -13.58 -1.13
N ASP A 101 -21.67 -12.63 -0.33
CA ASP A 101 -22.85 -11.81 -0.64
C ASP A 101 -22.55 -10.65 -1.62
N GLY A 102 -21.36 -10.64 -2.23
CA GLY A 102 -21.00 -9.68 -3.27
C GLY A 102 -20.45 -8.34 -2.79
N VAL A 103 -20.23 -8.15 -1.48
CA VAL A 103 -19.58 -6.93 -0.95
C VAL A 103 -18.09 -7.01 -1.24
N ASN A 104 -17.59 -6.14 -2.11
CA ASN A 104 -16.17 -5.99 -2.39
C ASN A 104 -15.65 -4.71 -1.72
N VAL A 105 -14.78 -4.87 -0.72
CA VAL A 105 -14.11 -3.76 -0.05
C VAL A 105 -12.77 -3.52 -0.73
N GLY A 106 -12.56 -2.30 -1.20
CA GLY A 106 -11.30 -1.82 -1.78
C GLY A 106 -10.65 -0.74 -0.92
N ILE A 107 -9.36 -0.50 -1.16
CA ILE A 107 -8.59 0.61 -0.64
C ILE A 107 -8.03 1.37 -1.84
N ASP A 108 -8.58 2.54 -2.13
CA ASP A 108 -8.14 3.40 -3.24
C ASP A 108 -7.17 4.48 -2.73
N ALA A 109 -5.91 4.39 -3.16
CA ALA A 109 -4.87 5.34 -2.81
C ALA A 109 -4.61 6.43 -3.88
N ARG A 110 -5.53 6.62 -4.83
CA ARG A 110 -5.41 7.58 -5.93
C ARG A 110 -5.30 9.01 -5.41
N ASP A 111 -6.31 9.47 -4.68
CA ASP A 111 -6.47 10.87 -4.25
C ASP A 111 -6.00 11.12 -2.81
N MET A 112 -5.85 10.06 -2.01
CA MET A 112 -5.33 10.14 -0.65
C MET A 112 -4.56 8.88 -0.27
N GLY A 113 -3.53 9.01 0.57
CA GLY A 113 -2.83 7.84 1.08
C GLY A 113 -1.59 8.17 1.91
N ASN A 114 -0.73 7.18 2.06
CA ASN A 114 0.61 7.32 2.65
C ASN A 114 1.69 6.84 1.66
N GLU A 115 2.93 6.71 2.12
CA GLU A 115 4.08 6.30 1.30
C GLU A 115 3.87 4.98 0.53
N SER A 116 3.04 4.07 1.04
CA SER A 116 2.78 2.77 0.43
C SER A 116 2.21 2.85 -1.00
N ARG A 117 1.55 3.96 -1.36
CA ARG A 117 0.98 4.15 -2.71
C ARG A 117 2.02 4.15 -3.83
N PHE A 118 3.31 4.29 -3.49
CA PHE A 118 4.42 4.28 -4.45
C PHE A 118 5.07 2.90 -4.62
N ILE A 119 4.43 1.84 -4.12
CA ILE A 119 4.96 0.48 -4.27
C ILE A 119 4.70 -0.03 -5.69
N ASN A 120 5.74 -0.55 -6.34
CA ASN A 120 5.67 -1.04 -7.71
C ASN A 120 5.55 -2.57 -7.79
N ASP A 121 5.07 -3.06 -8.93
CA ASP A 121 5.14 -4.48 -9.27
C ASP A 121 6.58 -4.88 -9.59
N TYR A 122 6.98 -6.08 -9.20
CA TYR A 122 8.33 -6.58 -9.40
C TYR A 122 8.69 -6.89 -10.87
N ARG A 123 7.70 -7.15 -11.74
CA ARG A 123 7.94 -7.62 -13.12
C ARG A 123 8.67 -6.55 -13.92
N GLY A 124 9.74 -6.97 -14.61
CA GLY A 124 10.62 -6.07 -15.36
C GLY A 124 11.69 -5.38 -14.52
N ILE A 125 11.74 -5.64 -13.21
CA ILE A 125 12.72 -5.04 -12.28
C ILE A 125 13.53 -6.14 -11.57
N GLN A 126 12.86 -7.19 -11.08
CA GLN A 126 13.48 -8.33 -10.39
C GLN A 126 12.79 -9.65 -10.78
N ASP A 127 13.45 -10.79 -10.53
CA ASP A 127 12.89 -12.12 -10.82
C ASP A 127 11.68 -12.47 -9.93
N LYS A 128 11.65 -11.93 -8.72
CA LYS A 128 10.62 -12.21 -7.70
C LYS A 128 10.35 -10.96 -6.86
N PRO A 129 9.13 -10.78 -6.34
CA PRO A 129 8.84 -9.71 -5.39
C PRO A 129 9.62 -9.94 -4.08
N ASN A 130 10.06 -8.85 -3.46
CA ASN A 130 10.78 -8.88 -2.18
C ASN A 130 9.89 -8.51 -0.98
N ALA A 131 8.66 -8.05 -1.25
CA ALA A 131 7.62 -7.81 -0.28
C ALA A 131 6.28 -8.43 -0.73
N GLU A 132 5.32 -8.50 0.19
CA GLU A 132 3.98 -9.01 -0.09
C GLU A 132 2.89 -8.25 0.67
N PHE A 133 1.69 -8.25 0.08
CA PHE A 133 0.48 -7.79 0.72
C PHE A 133 -0.02 -8.85 1.70
N VAL A 134 -0.29 -8.43 2.94
CA VAL A 134 -0.79 -9.27 4.03
C VAL A 134 -2.01 -8.60 4.64
N GLU A 135 -3.15 -9.27 4.51
CA GLU A 135 -4.38 -8.90 5.20
C GLU A 135 -4.26 -9.22 6.69
N TYR A 136 -4.75 -8.32 7.53
CA TYR A 136 -4.86 -8.58 8.97
C TYR A 136 -6.04 -7.82 9.57
N ARG A 137 -6.44 -8.24 10.78
CA ARG A 137 -7.40 -7.51 11.59
C ARG A 137 -6.66 -6.82 12.73
N THR A 138 -6.96 -5.54 12.94
CA THR A 138 -6.49 -4.82 14.13
C THR A 138 -7.16 -5.38 15.39
N ALA A 139 -6.64 -5.01 16.57
CA ALA A 139 -7.28 -5.35 17.84
C ALA A 139 -8.74 -4.82 17.95
N GLY A 140 -9.08 -3.75 17.21
CA GLY A 140 -10.43 -3.22 17.12
C GLY A 140 -11.33 -3.93 16.10
N GLY A 141 -10.85 -4.99 15.46
CA GLY A 141 -11.56 -5.74 14.43
C GLY A 141 -11.46 -5.16 13.00
N GLU A 142 -10.82 -3.99 12.84
CA GLU A 142 -10.64 -3.31 11.55
C GLU A 142 -9.85 -4.20 10.59
N MET A 143 -10.39 -4.48 9.41
CA MET A 143 -9.62 -5.12 8.35
C MET A 143 -8.66 -4.12 7.71
N ARG A 144 -7.41 -4.52 7.53
CA ARG A 144 -6.38 -3.70 6.91
C ARG A 144 -5.51 -4.53 5.97
N MET A 145 -4.88 -3.83 5.04
CA MET A 145 -3.82 -4.37 4.22
C MET A 145 -2.48 -3.82 4.69
N SER A 146 -1.50 -4.70 4.84
CA SER A 146 -0.14 -4.34 5.20
C SER A 146 0.87 -4.89 4.20
N ILE A 147 2.03 -4.27 4.13
CA ILE A 147 3.15 -4.70 3.29
C ILE A 147 4.23 -5.27 4.21
N TRP A 148 4.67 -6.49 3.93
CA TRP A 148 5.68 -7.20 4.70
C TRP A 148 6.86 -7.61 3.82
N THR A 149 8.07 -7.64 4.39
CA THR A 149 9.19 -8.32 3.73
C THR A 149 8.94 -9.82 3.71
N LYS A 150 9.40 -10.48 2.64
CA LYS A 150 9.29 -11.93 2.50
C LYS A 150 10.40 -12.67 3.26
N GLU A 151 10.89 -13.79 2.74
CA GLU A 151 11.88 -14.65 3.41
C GLU A 151 13.29 -14.05 3.44
N LYS A 152 13.57 -13.04 2.60
CA LYS A 152 14.85 -12.34 2.54
C LYS A 152 14.73 -10.92 3.07
N ALA A 153 15.82 -10.43 3.64
CA ALA A 153 15.94 -9.03 4.03
C ALA A 153 15.99 -8.13 2.79
N ILE A 154 15.41 -6.94 2.87
CA ILE A 154 15.57 -5.90 1.86
C ILE A 154 16.72 -4.98 2.30
N ARG A 155 17.74 -4.80 1.44
CA ARG A 155 18.92 -3.99 1.80
C ARG A 155 18.55 -2.51 1.80
N LYS A 156 19.37 -1.70 2.50
CA LYS A 156 19.21 -0.25 2.52
C LYS A 156 19.31 0.30 1.10
N GLY A 157 18.28 1.03 0.67
CA GLY A 157 18.26 1.71 -0.62
C GLY A 157 17.63 0.91 -1.76
N ASP A 158 17.38 -0.39 -1.57
CA ASP A 158 16.65 -1.22 -2.53
C ASP A 158 15.18 -0.78 -2.61
N GLU A 159 14.59 -0.96 -3.78
CA GLU A 159 13.16 -0.78 -4.00
C GLU A 159 12.35 -1.91 -3.34
N ILE A 160 11.19 -1.55 -2.82
CA ILE A 160 10.22 -2.48 -2.24
C ILE A 160 9.23 -2.82 -3.35
N LEU A 161 9.16 -4.10 -3.71
CA LEU A 161 8.43 -4.58 -4.86
C LEU A 161 7.50 -5.72 -4.44
N VAL A 162 6.25 -5.62 -4.86
CA VAL A 162 5.20 -6.62 -4.62
C VAL A 162 4.77 -7.25 -5.94
N SER A 163 3.87 -8.23 -5.87
CA SER A 163 3.09 -8.65 -7.04
C SER A 163 1.71 -8.01 -6.95
N TYR A 164 1.33 -7.20 -7.94
CA TYR A 164 -0.04 -6.69 -8.12
C TYR A 164 -1.06 -7.80 -8.43
N GLY A 165 -0.56 -8.96 -8.86
CA GLY A 165 -1.37 -10.15 -9.10
C GLY A 165 -1.90 -10.25 -10.53
N LYS A 166 -2.19 -11.49 -10.95
CA LYS A 166 -2.63 -11.79 -12.33
C LYS A 166 -3.88 -11.01 -12.77
N PRO A 167 -4.93 -10.82 -11.94
CA PRO A 167 -6.11 -10.08 -12.36
C PRO A 167 -5.82 -8.63 -12.78
N TRP A 168 -4.92 -7.93 -12.06
CA TRP A 168 -4.53 -6.56 -12.37
C TRP A 168 -3.91 -6.44 -13.76
N TRP A 169 -3.03 -7.38 -14.12
CA TRP A 169 -2.33 -7.39 -15.41
C TRP A 169 -3.24 -7.76 -16.58
N ARG A 170 -4.20 -8.69 -16.38
CA ARG A 170 -5.16 -9.05 -17.44
C ARG A 170 -6.08 -7.91 -17.85
N GLY A 171 -6.40 -6.99 -16.93
CA GLY A 171 -7.23 -5.82 -17.24
C GLY A 171 -6.52 -4.73 -18.05
N ARG A 172 -5.21 -4.89 -18.33
CA ARG A 172 -4.35 -3.90 -19.01
C ARG A 172 -3.61 -4.50 -20.22
N GLN A 173 -4.12 -5.61 -20.75
CA GLN A 173 -3.67 -6.22 -22.01
C GLN A 173 -4.49 -5.69 -23.19
#